data_AF-A0A724WU93-F1
#
_entry.id   AF-A0A724WU93-F1
#
_cell.length_a   1.000
_cell.length_b   1.000
_cell.length_c   1.000
_cell.angle_alpha   90.00
_cell.angle_beta   90.00
_cell.angle_gamma   90.00
#
_symmetry.space_group_name_H-M   'P 1'
#
loop_
_entity.id
_entity.type
_entity.pdbx_description
1 polymer ?
#
loop_
_entity_poly.entity_id
_entity_poly.type
_entity_poly.pdbx_seq_one_letter_code
_entity_poly.pdbx_strand_id
1 'polypeptide(L)'
;MQPLYEGKAKRLYTTQEQDVLRIVYKDEATAFNGEKKEVFAGKGELNNRLTSHFFEILEQAGIPTHFIERVSEREQLVRRVTIIPLEVVVRNVVAGSLSKRLGIEEGTVLETPIVEFYYK
;
A
#
# COMPACT_ATOMS: atom_id res chain seq x y z
N MET A 1 16.62 -10.99 -12.72
CA MET A 1 15.60 -10.65 -11.71
C MET A 1 15.10 -11.95 -11.11
N GLN A 2 15.14 -12.10 -9.79
CA GLN A 2 14.62 -13.29 -9.09
C GLN A 2 13.43 -12.89 -8.19
N PRO A 3 12.37 -13.71 -8.10
CA PRO A 3 11.25 -13.43 -7.22
C PRO A 3 11.69 -13.50 -5.75
N LEU A 4 11.32 -12.49 -4.96
CA LEU A 4 11.63 -12.41 -3.53
C LEU A 4 10.40 -12.74 -2.68
N TYR A 5 9.25 -12.17 -3.05
CA TYR A 5 8.02 -12.27 -2.28
C TYR A 5 6.81 -12.02 -3.16
N GLU A 6 5.74 -12.79 -2.95
CA GLU A 6 4.44 -12.54 -3.55
C GLU A 6 3.39 -12.32 -2.46
N GLY A 7 2.87 -11.11 -2.40
CA GLY A 7 1.74 -10.74 -1.56
C GLY A 7 0.42 -10.83 -2.30
N LYS A 8 -0.67 -10.47 -1.60
CA LYS A 8 -2.03 -10.47 -2.17
C LYS A 8 -2.19 -9.55 -3.39
N ALA A 9 -1.49 -8.40 -3.41
CA ALA A 9 -1.66 -7.38 -4.45
C ALA A 9 -0.39 -7.05 -5.26
N LYS A 10 0.78 -7.53 -4.83
CA LYS A 10 2.09 -7.13 -5.37
C LYS A 10 3.06 -8.31 -5.38
N ARG A 11 3.94 -8.36 -6.39
CA ARG A 11 5.12 -9.22 -6.43
C ARG A 11 6.37 -8.37 -6.30
N LEU A 12 7.38 -8.86 -5.59
CA LEU A 12 8.66 -8.21 -5.39
C LEU A 12 9.76 -9.04 -6.03
N TYR A 13 10.65 -8.38 -6.77
CA TYR A 13 11.80 -8.99 -7.43
C TYR A 13 13.09 -8.25 -7.06
N THR A 14 14.19 -8.98 -7.05
CA THR A 14 15.54 -8.40 -6.99
C THR A 14 15.90 -7.69 -8.28
N THR A 15 16.74 -6.67 -8.17
CA THR A 15 17.36 -5.99 -9.31
C THR A 15 18.87 -6.30 -9.35
N GLN A 16 19.62 -5.64 -10.25
CA GLN A 16 21.09 -5.71 -10.24
C GLN A 16 21.70 -4.90 -9.09
N GLU A 17 20.96 -3.92 -8.57
CA GLU A 17 21.36 -3.11 -7.42
C GLU A 17 20.85 -3.76 -6.12
N GLN A 18 21.77 -3.99 -5.17
CA GLN A 18 21.49 -4.76 -3.96
C GLN A 18 20.38 -4.16 -3.08
N ASP A 19 20.31 -2.82 -3.04
CA ASP A 19 19.38 -2.05 -2.21
C ASP A 19 18.16 -1.55 -2.98
N VAL A 20 17.94 -2.08 -4.19
CA VAL A 20 16.79 -1.72 -5.02
C VAL A 20 15.98 -2.95 -5.37
N LEU A 21 14.66 -2.85 -5.16
CA LEU A 21 13.68 -3.86 -5.51
C LEU A 21 12.76 -3.36 -6.61
N ARG A 22 12.28 -4.30 -7.43
CA ARG A 22 11.22 -4.09 -8.42
C ARG A 22 9.89 -4.58 -7.83
N ILE A 23 8.90 -3.70 -7.75
CA ILE A 23 7.51 -4.07 -7.43
C ILE A 23 6.72 -4.21 -8.72
N VAL A 24 5.91 -5.28 -8.83
CA VAL A 24 4.93 -5.51 -9.91
C VAL A 24 3.52 -5.59 -9.30
N TYR A 25 2.60 -4.74 -9.74
CA TYR A 25 1.23 -4.66 -9.24
C TYR A 25 0.28 -5.62 -9.94
N LYS A 26 -0.55 -6.33 -9.16
CA LYS A 26 -1.50 -7.33 -9.65
C LYS A 26 -2.92 -6.77 -9.79
N ASP A 27 -3.65 -7.36 -10.74
CA ASP A 27 -5.09 -7.11 -10.95
C ASP A 27 -5.98 -7.86 -9.95
N GLU A 28 -5.40 -8.78 -9.18
CA GLU A 28 -6.09 -9.50 -8.12
C GLU A 28 -6.50 -8.54 -6.98
N ALA A 29 -7.77 -8.59 -6.61
CA ALA A 29 -8.29 -7.99 -5.40
C ALA A 29 -8.68 -9.10 -4.42
N THR A 30 -8.43 -8.86 -3.13
CA THR A 30 -8.79 -9.78 -2.06
C THR A 30 -9.53 -9.03 -0.96
N ALA A 31 -10.66 -9.57 -0.50
CA ALA A 31 -11.39 -9.05 0.66
C ALA A 31 -11.54 -10.12 1.73
N PHE A 32 -11.93 -9.72 2.94
CA PHE A 32 -12.21 -10.61 4.08
C PHE A 32 -11.08 -11.61 4.34
N ASN A 33 -9.87 -11.11 4.60
CA ASN A 33 -8.67 -11.93 4.80
C ASN A 33 -8.28 -12.88 3.67
N GLY A 34 -8.90 -12.79 2.48
CA GLY A 34 -8.59 -13.63 1.32
C GLY A 34 -9.70 -14.61 0.96
N GLU A 35 -10.83 -14.59 1.67
CA GLU A 35 -12.01 -15.41 1.37
C GLU A 35 -12.63 -15.06 0.01
N LYS A 36 -12.58 -13.78 -0.38
CA LYS A 36 -13.01 -13.34 -1.71
C LYS A 36 -11.78 -12.97 -2.54
N LYS A 37 -11.61 -13.62 -3.70
CA LYS A 37 -10.60 -13.29 -4.71
C LYS A 37 -11.27 -13.03 -6.05
N GLU A 38 -10.91 -11.93 -6.68
CA GLU A 38 -11.47 -11.52 -7.97
C GLU A 38 -10.39 -10.79 -8.77
N VAL A 39 -10.43 -10.88 -10.09
CA VAL A 39 -9.47 -10.21 -10.98
C VAL A 39 -10.16 -9.02 -11.63
N PHE A 40 -9.64 -7.83 -11.36
CA PHE A 40 -10.13 -6.58 -11.94
C PHE A 40 -9.10 -6.07 -12.95
N ALA A 41 -9.40 -6.22 -14.24
CA ALA A 41 -8.51 -5.77 -15.31
C ALA A 41 -8.14 -4.30 -15.14
N GLY A 42 -6.85 -3.99 -15.21
CA GLY A 42 -6.33 -2.62 -15.08
C GLY A 42 -6.16 -2.11 -13.63
N LYS A 43 -6.60 -2.86 -12.62
CA LYS A 43 -6.41 -2.49 -11.21
C LYS A 43 -4.94 -2.29 -10.85
N GLY A 44 -4.05 -3.16 -11.34
CA GLY A 44 -2.62 -3.11 -11.08
C GLY A 44 -1.98 -1.85 -11.66
N GLU A 45 -2.34 -1.51 -12.89
CA GLU A 45 -1.90 -0.27 -13.55
C GLU A 45 -2.37 0.97 -12.78
N LEU A 46 -3.67 1.04 -12.47
CA LEU A 46 -4.25 2.17 -11.73
C LEU A 46 -3.57 2.34 -10.37
N ASN A 47 -3.38 1.25 -9.63
CA ASN A 47 -2.71 1.29 -8.32
C ASN A 47 -1.25 1.73 -8.44
N ASN A 48 -0.51 1.25 -9.43
CA ASN A 48 0.88 1.65 -9.64
C ASN A 48 0.97 3.15 -9.96
N ARG A 49 0.09 3.65 -10.84
CA ARG A 49 0.03 5.06 -11.22
C ARG A 49 -0.30 5.96 -10.03
N LEU A 50 -1.37 5.63 -9.29
CA LEU A 50 -1.79 6.40 -8.11
C LEU A 50 -0.74 6.36 -7.00
N THR A 51 -0.18 5.19 -6.71
CA THR A 51 0.84 5.03 -5.67
C THR A 51 2.08 5.85 -5.99
N SER A 52 2.55 5.80 -7.24
CA SER A 52 3.70 6.60 -7.68
C SER A 52 3.45 8.10 -7.52
N HIS A 53 2.28 8.57 -7.95
CA HIS A 53 1.90 9.98 -7.81
C HIS A 53 1.88 10.45 -6.35
N PHE A 54 1.31 9.67 -5.44
CA PHE A 54 1.31 10.04 -4.01
C PHE A 54 2.71 10.00 -3.40
N PHE A 55 3.56 9.04 -3.78
CA PHE A 55 4.94 9.05 -3.31
C PHE A 55 5.73 10.27 -3.80
N GLU A 56 5.55 10.69 -5.05
CA GLU A 56 6.14 11.93 -5.58
C GLU A 56 5.70 13.16 -4.76
N ILE A 57 4.40 13.27 -4.42
CA ILE A 57 3.89 14.35 -3.57
C ILE A 57 4.54 14.32 -2.18
N LEU A 58 4.68 13.14 -1.57
CA LEU A 58 5.31 13.00 -0.26
C LEU A 58 6.78 13.41 -0.29
N GLU A 59 7.54 13.01 -1.31
CA GLU A 59 8.95 13.38 -1.46
C GLU A 59 9.11 14.88 -1.74
N GLN A 60 8.23 15.49 -2.53
CA GLN A 60 8.18 16.94 -2.74
C GLN A 60 7.90 17.70 -1.43
N ALA A 61 7.12 17.11 -0.51
CA ALA A 61 6.88 17.65 0.82
C ALA A 61 8.02 17.36 1.82
N GLY A 62 9.12 16.74 1.40
CA GLY A 62 10.26 16.41 2.25
C GLY A 62 10.05 15.18 3.15
N ILE A 63 9.03 14.36 2.88
CA ILE A 63 8.76 13.13 3.63
C ILE A 63 9.55 11.99 2.98
N PRO A 64 10.47 11.32 3.70
CA PRO A 64 11.27 10.25 3.13
C PRO A 64 10.43 9.02 2.82
N THR A 65 10.60 8.45 1.64
CA THR A 65 9.87 7.26 1.18
C THR A 65 10.80 6.21 0.59
N HIS A 66 10.28 5.01 0.35
CA HIS A 66 11.02 3.99 -0.37
C HIS A 66 10.97 4.17 -1.89
N PHE A 67 10.16 5.06 -2.43
CA PHE A 67 9.94 5.18 -3.86
C PHE A 67 11.17 5.74 -4.57
N ILE A 68 11.52 5.18 -5.72
CA ILE A 68 12.61 5.69 -6.57
C ILE A 68 12.01 6.25 -7.86
N GLU A 69 11.34 5.39 -8.63
CA GLU A 69 10.69 5.79 -9.87
C GLU A 69 9.67 4.74 -10.34
N ARG A 70 8.70 5.18 -11.16
CA ARG A 70 7.80 4.30 -11.90
C ARG A 70 8.40 3.99 -13.27
N VAL A 71 8.58 2.72 -13.61
CA VAL A 71 9.26 2.33 -14.87
C VAL A 71 8.33 1.81 -15.96
N SER A 72 7.08 1.48 -15.60
CA SER A 72 6.09 0.96 -16.54
C SER A 72 4.68 1.23 -16.03
N GLU A 73 3.68 0.73 -16.75
CA GLU A 73 2.29 0.77 -16.31
C GLU A 73 2.08 0.02 -15.00
N ARG A 74 2.80 -1.08 -14.76
CA ARG A 74 2.56 -1.98 -13.61
C ARG A 74 3.71 -2.09 -12.65
N GLU A 75 4.81 -1.37 -12.90
CA GLU A 75 6.05 -1.57 -12.15
C GLU A 75 6.67 -0.26 -11.66
N GLN A 76 7.32 -0.35 -10.50
CA GLN A 76 8.12 0.71 -9.89
C GLN A 76 9.42 0.15 -9.26
N LEU A 77 10.45 0.98 -9.18
CA LEU A 77 11.65 0.74 -8.37
C LEU A 77 11.45 1.34 -6.98
N VAL A 78 11.91 0.60 -5.97
CA VAL A 78 11.89 1.05 -4.58
C VAL A 78 13.18 0.69 -3.85
N ARG A 79 13.56 1.50 -2.88
CA ARG A 79 14.61 1.22 -1.90
C ARG A 79 14.20 0.00 -1.07
N ARG A 80 15.10 -0.95 -0.92
CA ARG A 80 14.93 -2.11 -0.06
C ARG A 80 14.90 -1.65 1.39
N VAL A 81 13.93 -2.15 2.15
CA VAL A 81 13.79 -1.87 3.59
C VAL A 81 13.47 -3.14 4.35
N THR A 82 13.80 -3.17 5.64
CA THR A 82 13.24 -4.15 6.57
C THR A 82 11.89 -3.63 7.06
N ILE A 83 10.81 -4.30 6.67
CA ILE A 83 9.46 -3.90 7.07
C ILE A 83 9.30 -4.10 8.58
N ILE A 84 8.91 -3.04 9.28
CA ILE A 84 8.39 -3.13 10.64
C ILE A 84 7.01 -3.80 10.54
N PRO A 85 6.72 -4.89 11.28
CA PRO A 85 5.48 -5.66 11.14
C PRO A 85 4.27 -4.98 11.80
N LEU A 86 4.06 -3.70 11.47
CA LEU A 86 2.96 -2.88 11.96
C LEU A 86 2.26 -2.22 10.77
N GLU A 87 0.94 -2.30 10.76
CA GLU A 87 0.09 -1.44 9.94
C GLU A 87 -0.27 -0.20 10.76
N VAL A 88 0.13 0.97 10.27
CA VAL A 88 -0.16 2.27 10.88
C VAL A 88 -1.37 2.86 10.18
N VAL A 89 -2.50 2.93 10.89
CA VAL A 89 -3.78 3.39 10.33
C VAL A 89 -4.11 4.76 10.90
N VAL A 90 -4.30 5.74 10.02
CA VAL A 90 -4.74 7.10 10.37
C VAL A 90 -6.22 7.25 10.04
N ARG A 91 -7.01 7.82 10.95
CA ARG A 91 -8.44 8.06 10.77
C ARG A 91 -8.78 9.52 11.07
N ASN A 92 -9.37 10.18 10.08
CA ASN A 92 -9.96 11.51 10.24
C ASN A 92 -11.49 11.44 10.44
N VAL A 93 -12.10 10.34 10.00
CA VAL A 93 -13.55 10.10 10.04
C VAL A 93 -13.78 8.66 10.50
N VAL A 94 -14.83 8.45 11.29
CA VAL A 94 -15.27 7.12 11.73
C VAL A 94 -15.81 6.34 10.53
N ALA A 95 -15.21 5.18 10.25
CA ALA A 95 -15.65 4.26 9.21
C ALA A 95 -15.15 2.83 9.49
N GLY A 96 -15.83 1.84 8.91
CA GLY A 96 -15.40 0.45 8.88
C GLY A 96 -15.19 -0.14 10.26
N SER A 97 -14.01 -0.74 10.49
CA SER A 97 -13.71 -1.42 11.75
C SER A 97 -13.80 -0.53 12.99
N LEU A 98 -13.56 0.78 12.87
CA LEU A 98 -13.70 1.71 13.98
C LEU A 98 -15.16 1.89 14.39
N SER A 99 -16.04 2.12 13.39
CA SER A 99 -17.48 2.25 13.60
C SER A 99 -18.05 1.01 14.29
N LYS A 100 -17.74 -0.18 13.76
CA LYS A 100 -18.18 -1.45 14.34
C LYS A 100 -17.70 -1.67 15.78
N ARG A 101 -16.46 -1.27 16.11
CA ARG A 101 -15.88 -1.49 17.44
C ARG A 101 -16.45 -0.55 18.49
N LEU A 102 -16.75 0.70 18.12
CA LEU A 102 -17.19 1.73 19.07
C LEU A 102 -18.71 1.97 19.05
N GLY A 103 -19.43 1.44 18.06
CA GLY A 103 -20.86 1.71 17.88
C GLY A 103 -21.16 3.16 17.46
N ILE A 104 -20.16 3.87 16.93
CA ILE A 104 -20.30 5.24 16.44
C ILE A 104 -20.66 5.19 14.95
N GLU A 105 -21.58 6.05 14.53
CA GLU A 105 -22.06 6.13 13.15
C GLU A 105 -20.92 6.41 12.15
N GLU A 106 -20.94 5.72 11.00
CA GLU A 106 -19.99 5.99 9.92
C GLU A 106 -20.21 7.41 9.36
N GLY A 107 -19.11 8.10 9.06
CA GLY A 107 -19.16 9.50 8.63
C GLY A 107 -18.99 10.50 9.78
N THR A 108 -19.01 10.05 11.04
CA THR A 108 -18.72 10.93 12.20
C THR A 108 -17.30 11.49 12.09
N VAL A 109 -17.17 12.82 12.02
CA VAL A 109 -15.88 13.52 11.96
C VAL A 109 -15.22 13.48 13.33
N LEU A 110 -13.94 13.13 13.38
CA LEU A 110 -13.15 13.11 14.61
C LEU A 110 -12.56 14.50 14.88
N GLU A 111 -12.63 14.96 16.13
CA GLU A 111 -12.03 16.25 16.53
C GLU A 111 -10.52 16.28 16.30
N THR A 112 -9.86 15.13 16.49
CA THR A 112 -8.43 14.93 16.23
C THR A 112 -8.21 13.61 15.49
N PRO A 113 -7.28 13.55 14.52
CA PRO A 113 -6.96 12.29 13.85
C PRO A 113 -6.49 11.23 14.85
N ILE A 114 -6.99 10.01 14.68
CA ILE A 114 -6.58 8.85 15.49
C ILE A 114 -5.52 8.06 14.72
N VAL A 115 -4.47 7.63 15.43
CA VAL A 115 -3.46 6.69 14.92
C VAL A 115 -3.63 5.35 15.64
N GLU A 116 -3.80 4.28 14.87
CA GLU A 116 -3.92 2.91 15.37
C GLU A 116 -2.80 2.03 14.81
N PHE A 117 -2.33 1.09 15.63
CA PHE A 117 -1.35 0.09 15.24
C PHE A 117 -1.99 -1.29 15.22
N TYR A 118 -1.82 -2.00 14.10
CA TYR A 118 -2.23 -3.39 13.95
C TYR A 118 -1.00 -4.24 13.65
N TYR A 119 -0.88 -5.39 14.29
CA TYR A 119 0.19 -6.34 13.97
C TYR A 119 -0.06 -6.95 12.59
N LYS A 120 0.98 -6.95 11.75
CA LYS A 120 0.92 -7.42 10.37
C LYS A 120 1.29 -8.89 10.25
#